data_AF-A0A1G0R824-F1
#
_entry.id   AF-A0A1G0R824-F1
#
_cell.length_a   1.000
_cell.length_b   1.000
_cell.length_c   1.000
_cell.angle_alpha   90.00
_cell.angle_beta   90.00
_cell.angle_gamma   90.00
#
_symmetry.space_group_name_H-M   'P 1'
#
loop_
_entity.id
_entity.type
_entity.pdbx_description
1 polymer ?
#
loop_
_entity_poly.entity_id
_entity_poly.type
_entity_poly.pdbx_seq_one_letter_code
_entity_poly.pdbx_strand_id
1 'polypeptide(L)'
;MQFNEADFQIFEKHLKEFIDKHGAEAIESLYQLHRKLSKELFIKNFPTTEIFYYVLFDEIQKDKYKGLSFNQLADKMKNEKNIPKRTMYSFYKLYYRKRMNYIKREKELK
;
A
#
# COMPACT_ATOMS: atom_id res chain seq x y z
N MET A 1 11.73 18.40 -3.21
CA MET A 1 11.78 18.43 -4.68
C MET A 1 11.28 19.80 -5.12
N GLN A 2 12.04 20.54 -5.93
CA GLN A 2 11.53 21.72 -6.61
C GLN A 2 10.90 21.23 -7.91
N PHE A 3 9.56 21.24 -7.98
CA PHE A 3 8.84 20.95 -9.21
C PHE A 3 8.97 22.16 -10.15
N ASN A 4 9.16 21.92 -11.45
CA ASN A 4 8.99 22.98 -12.45
C ASN A 4 7.48 23.17 -12.74
N GLU A 5 7.13 24.24 -13.45
CA GLU A 5 5.74 24.63 -13.70
C GLU A 5 4.95 23.58 -14.50
N ALA A 6 5.62 22.88 -15.43
CA ALA A 6 5.00 21.80 -16.22
C ALA A 6 4.69 20.57 -15.35
N ASP A 7 5.59 20.20 -14.45
CA ASP A 7 5.37 19.09 -13.52
C ASP A 7 4.20 19.39 -12.57
N PHE A 8 4.03 20.66 -12.18
CA PHE A 8 2.93 21.10 -11.33
C PHE A 8 1.58 20.96 -12.05
N GLN A 9 1.49 21.35 -13.32
CA GLN A 9 0.27 21.19 -14.12
C GLN A 9 -0.11 19.72 -14.33
N ILE A 10 0.88 18.85 -14.57
CA ILE A 10 0.67 17.40 -14.68
C ILE A 10 0.17 16.82 -13.35
N PHE A 11 0.78 17.26 -12.24
CA PHE A 11 0.36 16.86 -10.91
C PHE A 11 -1.09 17.26 -10.62
N GLU A 12 -1.47 18.51 -10.86
CA GLU A 12 -2.84 19.00 -10.65
C GLU A 12 -3.86 18.24 -11.50
N LYS A 13 -3.53 17.94 -12.76
CA LYS A 13 -4.38 17.14 -13.64
C LYS A 13 -4.64 15.75 -13.05
N HIS A 14 -3.59 15.04 -12.64
CA HIS A 14 -3.72 13.71 -12.04
C HIS A 14 -4.44 13.73 -10.69
N LEU A 15 -4.21 14.77 -9.89
CA LEU A 15 -4.91 14.97 -8.62
C LEU A 15 -6.42 15.13 -8.86
N LYS A 16 -6.79 15.94 -9.85
CA LYS A 16 -8.19 16.14 -10.24
C LYS A 16 -8.84 14.85 -10.75
N GLU A 17 -8.17 14.12 -11.64
CA GLU A 17 -8.64 12.81 -12.13
C GLU A 17 -8.85 11.81 -10.98
N PHE A 18 -7.99 11.85 -9.95
CA PHE A 18 -8.14 11.01 -8.78
C PHE A 18 -9.35 11.42 -7.93
N ILE A 19 -9.53 12.71 -7.65
CA ILE A 19 -10.67 13.24 -6.88
C ILE A 19 -11.98 12.96 -7.61
N ASP A 20 -12.05 13.21 -8.92
CA ASP A 20 -13.24 12.98 -9.74
C ASP A 20 -13.66 11.50 -9.71
N LYS A 21 -12.69 10.58 -9.57
CA LYS A 21 -12.92 9.14 -9.55
C LYS A 21 -13.20 8.56 -8.15
N HIS A 22 -12.59 9.11 -7.11
CA HIS A 22 -12.54 8.50 -5.78
C HIS A 22 -13.15 9.35 -4.66
N GLY A 23 -13.59 10.57 -4.97
CA GLY A 23 -14.03 11.55 -3.98
C GLY A 23 -12.85 12.27 -3.33
N ALA A 24 -13.10 13.49 -2.85
CA ALA A 24 -12.09 14.29 -2.14
C ALA A 24 -11.76 13.69 -0.77
N GLU A 25 -12.71 12.96 -0.16
CA GLU A 25 -12.59 12.36 1.16
C GLU A 25 -11.42 11.35 1.25
N ALA A 26 -11.09 10.68 0.13
CA ALA A 26 -9.97 9.76 0.06
C ALA A 26 -8.62 10.48 0.23
N ILE A 27 -8.46 11.66 -0.39
CA ILE A 27 -7.24 12.47 -0.26
C ILE A 27 -7.15 13.07 1.14
N GLU A 28 -8.26 13.58 1.67
CA GLU A 28 -8.31 14.09 3.04
C GLU A 28 -7.91 13.03 4.06
N SER A 29 -8.42 11.82 3.92
CA SER A 29 -8.06 10.68 4.78
C SER A 29 -6.56 10.35 4.71
N LEU A 30 -5.97 10.36 3.51
CA LEU A 30 -4.53 10.17 3.31
C LEU A 30 -3.70 11.30 3.95
N TYR A 31 -4.14 12.54 3.79
CA TYR A 31 -3.48 13.71 4.40
C TYR A 31 -3.51 13.64 5.94
N GLN A 32 -4.66 13.33 6.54
CA GLN A 32 -4.80 13.20 7.99
C GLN A 32 -3.91 12.07 8.53
N LEU A 33 -3.88 10.93 7.83
CA LEU A 33 -2.98 9.83 8.16
C LEU A 33 -1.51 10.27 8.10
N HIS A 34 -1.10 10.96 7.03
CA HIS A 34 0.27 11.48 6.93
C HIS A 34 0.61 12.44 8.06
N ARG A 35 -0.27 13.40 8.36
CA ARG A 35 -0.07 14.39 9.43
C ARG A 35 0.10 13.73 10.79
N LYS A 36 -0.67 12.67 11.07
CA LYS A 36 -0.56 11.89 12.30
C LYS A 36 0.78 11.16 12.37
N LEU A 37 1.16 10.44 11.31
CA LEU A 37 2.43 9.71 11.24
C LEU A 37 3.65 10.64 11.32
N SER A 38 3.57 11.84 10.72
CA SER A 38 4.65 12.83 10.80
C SER A 38 4.86 13.33 12.23
N LYS A 39 3.78 13.52 12.99
CA LYS A 39 3.84 13.95 14.39
C LYS A 39 4.31 12.84 15.34
N GLU A 40 3.82 11.61 15.15
CA GLU A 40 4.08 10.50 16.09
C GLU A 40 5.41 9.79 15.78
N LEU A 41 5.77 9.64 14.50
CA LEU A 41 6.89 8.81 14.05
C LEU A 41 7.96 9.61 13.29
N PHE A 42 7.84 10.95 13.20
CA PHE A 42 8.76 11.84 12.47
C PHE A 42 8.94 11.50 10.99
N ILE A 43 7.95 10.84 10.39
CA ILE A 43 7.95 10.49 8.97
C ILE A 43 7.68 11.76 8.16
N LYS A 44 8.72 12.27 7.47
CA LYS A 44 8.63 13.47 6.62
C LYS A 44 8.15 13.17 5.19
N ASN A 45 8.36 11.94 4.72
CA ASN A 45 7.94 11.47 3.41
C ASN A 45 6.89 10.39 3.60
N PHE A 46 5.68 10.58 3.07
CA PHE A 46 4.59 9.63 3.24
C PHE A 46 4.88 8.33 2.47
N PRO A 47 5.03 7.18 3.15
CA PRO A 47 5.47 5.94 2.52
C PRO A 47 4.25 5.16 2.02
N THR A 48 3.60 5.67 0.98
CA THR A 48 2.32 5.16 0.47
C THR A 48 2.40 3.69 0.06
N THR A 49 3.52 3.29 -0.53
CA THR A 49 3.75 1.90 -0.98
C THR A 49 3.91 0.95 0.19
N GLU A 50 4.65 1.36 1.22
CA GLU A 50 4.91 0.59 2.42
C GLU A 50 3.64 0.41 3.25
N ILE A 51 2.83 1.48 3.37
CA ILE A 51 1.51 1.42 4.01
C ILE A 51 0.60 0.47 3.25
N PHE A 52 0.55 0.59 1.91
CA PHE A 52 -0.23 -0.32 1.08
C PHE A 52 0.20 -1.78 1.28
N TYR A 53 1.50 -2.07 1.26
CA TYR A 53 2.01 -3.43 1.48
C TYR A 53 1.75 -3.95 2.90
N TYR A 54 1.82 -3.09 3.93
CA TYR A 54 1.46 -3.47 5.28
C TYR A 54 -0.01 -3.89 5.37
N VAL A 55 -0.93 -3.05 4.88
CA VAL A 55 -2.37 -3.34 4.87
C VAL A 55 -2.69 -4.58 4.05
N LEU A 56 -2.04 -4.72 2.89
CA LEU A 56 -2.21 -5.90 2.03
C LEU A 56 -1.71 -7.16 2.74
N PHE A 57 -0.60 -7.10 3.47
CA PHE A 57 -0.08 -8.23 4.24
C PHE A 57 -1.09 -8.73 5.27
N ASP A 58 -1.65 -7.83 6.09
CA ASP A 58 -2.65 -8.20 7.10
C ASP A 58 -3.92 -8.77 6.46
N GLU A 59 -4.36 -8.19 5.33
CA GLU A 59 -5.53 -8.67 4.61
C GLU A 59 -5.37 -10.12 4.15
N ILE A 60 -4.21 -10.48 3.58
CA ILE A 60 -3.99 -11.83 3.02
C ILE A 60 -3.76 -12.90 4.08
N GLN A 61 -3.53 -12.52 5.34
CA GLN A 61 -3.47 -13.46 6.47
C GLN A 61 -4.87 -13.90 6.95
N LYS A 62 -5.94 -13.25 6.50
CA LYS A 62 -7.32 -13.62 6.87
C LYS A 62 -7.67 -15.02 6.36
N ASP A 63 -8.48 -15.76 7.13
CA ASP A 63 -8.81 -17.17 6.85
C ASP A 63 -9.39 -17.41 5.44
N LYS A 64 -10.14 -16.45 4.89
CA LYS A 64 -10.68 -16.52 3.50
C LYS A 64 -9.62 -16.63 2.39
N TYR A 65 -8.35 -16.39 2.71
CA TYR A 65 -7.22 -16.49 1.81
C TYR A 65 -6.22 -17.58 2.20
N LYS A 66 -6.46 -18.28 3.32
CA LYS A 66 -5.58 -19.32 3.84
C LYS A 66 -5.55 -20.52 2.90
N GLY A 67 -4.35 -21.06 2.66
CA GLY A 67 -4.15 -22.22 1.79
C GLY A 67 -4.22 -21.93 0.29
N LEU A 68 -4.53 -20.70 -0.12
CA LEU A 68 -4.47 -20.33 -1.54
C LEU A 68 -3.01 -20.30 -2.02
N SER A 69 -2.77 -20.85 -3.20
CA SER A 69 -1.51 -20.64 -3.90
C SER A 69 -1.35 -19.16 -4.25
N PHE A 70 -0.10 -18.71 -4.43
CA PHE A 70 0.16 -17.32 -4.80
C PHE A 70 -0.59 -16.87 -6.07
N ASN A 71 -0.69 -17.76 -7.08
CA ASN A 71 -1.43 -17.45 -8.31
C ASN A 71 -2.93 -17.27 -8.05
N GLN A 72 -3.55 -18.16 -7.26
CA GLN A 72 -4.96 -18.02 -6.86
C GLN A 72 -5.20 -16.75 -6.05
N LEU A 73 -4.30 -16.40 -5.13
CA LEU A 73 -4.36 -15.17 -4.36
C LEU A 73 -4.27 -13.93 -5.27
N ALA A 74 -3.35 -13.94 -6.25
CA ALA A 74 -3.16 -12.83 -7.17
C ALA A 74 -4.38 -12.63 -8.10
N ASP A 75 -4.99 -13.72 -8.57
CA ASP A 75 -6.25 -13.67 -9.32
C ASP A 75 -7.41 -13.13 -8.48
N LYS A 76 -7.52 -13.59 -7.23
CA LYS A 76 -8.57 -13.13 -6.30
C LYS A 76 -8.43 -11.65 -5.96
N MET A 77 -7.20 -11.17 -5.70
CA MET A 77 -6.92 -9.75 -5.45
C MET A 77 -7.17 -8.86 -6.67
N LYS A 78 -6.90 -9.37 -7.88
CA LYS A 78 -7.25 -8.68 -9.13
C LYS A 78 -8.77 -8.53 -9.25
N ASN A 79 -9.53 -9.57 -8.97
CA ASN A 79 -10.99 -9.56 -9.16
C ASN A 79 -11.73 -8.79 -8.05
N GLU A 80 -11.33 -8.97 -6.78
CA GLU A 80 -12.04 -8.36 -5.64
C GLU A 80 -11.61 -6.91 -5.37
N LYS A 81 -10.34 -6.58 -5.63
CA LYS A 81 -9.74 -5.30 -5.22
C LYS A 81 -9.06 -4.54 -6.35
N ASN A 82 -9.18 -5.03 -7.58
CA ASN A 82 -8.54 -4.47 -8.76
C ASN A 82 -7.01 -4.31 -8.62
N ILE A 83 -6.37 -5.20 -7.85
CA ILE A 83 -4.91 -5.18 -7.65
C ILE A 83 -4.25 -5.99 -8.78
N PRO A 84 -3.38 -5.38 -9.61
CA PRO A 84 -2.74 -6.09 -10.71
C PRO A 84 -1.84 -7.23 -10.21
N LYS A 85 -1.76 -8.33 -10.98
CA LYS A 85 -0.84 -9.45 -10.69
C LYS A 85 0.61 -8.98 -10.50
N ARG A 86 1.07 -8.02 -11.31
CA ARG A 86 2.43 -7.44 -11.18
C ARG A 86 2.66 -6.82 -9.80
N THR A 87 1.68 -6.10 -9.27
CA THR A 87 1.75 -5.51 -7.92
C THR A 87 1.82 -6.60 -6.86
N MET A 88 1.05 -7.68 -7.00
CA MET A 88 1.13 -8.84 -6.11
C MET A 88 2.52 -9.51 -6.14
N TYR A 89 3.14 -9.63 -7.32
CA TYR A 89 4.51 -10.15 -7.45
C TYR A 89 5.53 -9.26 -6.75
N SER A 90 5.47 -7.94 -6.96
CA SER A 90 6.33 -6.98 -6.28
C SER A 90 6.16 -7.05 -4.76
N PHE A 91 4.91 -7.05 -4.28
CA PHE A 91 4.58 -7.23 -2.86
C PHE A 91 5.19 -8.51 -2.30
N TYR A 92 5.02 -9.64 -2.98
CA TYR A 92 5.52 -10.93 -2.50
C TYR A 92 7.05 -10.97 -2.41
N LYS A 93 7.72 -10.46 -3.45
CA LYS A 93 9.18 -10.43 -3.55
C LYS A 93 9.82 -9.46 -2.55
N LEU A 94 9.28 -8.25 -2.44
CA LEU A 94 9.92 -7.13 -1.74
C LEU A 94 9.53 -7.08 -0.25
N TYR A 95 8.30 -7.45 0.09
CA TYR A 95 7.73 -7.21 1.41
C TYR A 95 7.37 -8.51 2.14
N TYR A 96 6.54 -9.36 1.52
CA TYR A 96 5.95 -10.53 2.18
C TYR A 96 6.99 -11.47 2.81
N ARG A 97 7.98 -11.92 2.02
CA ARG A 97 9.02 -12.85 2.50
C ARG A 97 9.83 -12.27 3.66
N LYS A 98 10.20 -10.99 3.56
CA LYS A 98 10.95 -10.31 4.62
C LYS A 98 10.14 -10.24 5.91
N ARG A 99 8.85 -9.88 5.82
CA ARG A 99 7.95 -9.77 6.97
C ARG A 99 7.68 -11.11 7.63
N MET A 100 7.46 -12.17 6.85
CA MET A 100 7.30 -13.54 7.39
C MET A 100 8.54 -14.01 8.14
N ASN A 101 9.73 -13.78 7.60
CA ASN A 101 10.99 -14.14 8.27
C ASN A 101 11.18 -13.37 9.58
N TYR A 102 10.83 -12.07 9.58
CA TYR A 102 10.84 -11.25 10.78
C TYR A 102 9.91 -11.80 11.87
N ILE A 103 8.65 -12.08 11.53
CA ILE A 103 7.66 -12.64 12.49
C ILE A 103 8.13 -14.00 13.02
N LYS A 104 8.71 -14.85 12.17
CA LYS A 104 9.25 -16.15 12.60
C LYS A 104 10.34 -15.97 13.66
N ARG A 105 11.31 -15.08 13.41
CA ARG A 105 12.39 -14.78 14.38
C ARG A 105 11.87 -14.19 15.68
N GLU A 106 10.89 -13.30 15.63
CA GLU A 106 10.28 -12.75 16.86
C GLU A 106 9.59 -13.82 17.72
N LYS A 107 9.05 -14.88 17.10
CA LYS A 107 8.46 -16.01 17.84
C LYS A 107 9.50 -16.95 18.43
N GLU A 108 10.69 -17.05 17.82
CA GLU A 108 11.81 -17.87 18.33
C GLU A 108 12.55 -17.18 19.50
N LEU A 109 12.39 -15.86 19.64
CA LEU A 109 12.99 -15.04 20.70
C LEU A 109 12.08 -14.82 21.93
N LYS A 110 10.85 -15.34 21.89
CA LYS A 110 9.88 -15.31 23.00
C LYS A 110 9.73 -16.70 23.60
#